data_AF-A0A2V5WUQ4-F1
#
_entry.id   AF-A0A2V5WUQ4-F1
#
_cell.length_a   1.000
_cell.length_b   1.000
_cell.length_c   1.000
_cell.angle_alpha   90.00
_cell.angle_beta   90.00
_cell.angle_gamma   90.00
#
_symmetry.space_group_name_H-M   'P 1'
#
loop_
_entity.id
_entity.type
_entity.pdbx_description
1 polymer ?
#
loop_
_entity_poly.entity_id
_entity_poly.type
_entity_poly.pdbx_seq_one_letter_code
_entity_poly.pdbx_strand_id
1 'polypeptide(L)'
;MRLHSSLPKTVFIGTSSWKYLGWRGQLYDEEKYVTRGKFSESRFNRDCLAEYAEVFKTVCVDAAYYKFPDDRHLEGMVSQVPSDFLFAFKVTDEITIKRFANLPRFGFAGSSNRTSAS
;
A
#
# COMPACT_ATOMS: atom_id res chain seq x y z
N MET A 1 -0.89 10.76 18.67
CA MET A 1 0.07 11.67 18.00
C MET A 1 -0.59 12.18 16.72
N ARG A 2 -0.77 13.49 16.54
CA ARG A 2 -1.34 14.08 15.30
C ARG A 2 -0.27 14.96 14.65
N LEU A 3 0.17 14.60 13.45
CA LEU A 3 1.30 15.25 12.76
C LEU A 3 0.89 16.47 11.91
N HIS A 4 -0.40 16.66 11.63
CA HIS A 4 -0.84 17.59 10.58
C HIS A 4 -1.06 19.05 11.01
N SER A 5 -0.89 19.41 12.28
CA SER A 5 -1.29 20.73 12.80
C SER A 5 -0.26 21.84 12.60
N SER A 6 1.00 21.52 12.28
CA SER A 6 2.09 22.49 12.17
C SER A 6 2.71 22.63 10.78
N LEU A 7 2.24 21.85 9.79
CA LEU A 7 2.76 21.90 8.43
C LEU A 7 1.99 22.89 7.55
N PRO A 8 2.65 23.52 6.55
CA PRO A 8 1.94 24.23 5.49
C PRO A 8 0.91 23.31 4.84
N LYS A 9 -0.25 23.85 4.44
CA LYS A 9 -1.36 23.07 3.83
C LYS A 9 -1.00 22.34 2.52
N THR A 10 0.23 22.49 2.04
CA THR A 10 0.77 21.90 0.80
C THR A 10 1.72 20.72 1.05
N VAL A 11 2.16 20.49 2.30
CA VAL A 11 3.10 19.41 2.63
C VAL A 11 2.35 18.27 3.30
N PHE A 12 2.44 17.08 2.72
CA PHE A 12 1.82 15.86 3.23
C PHE A 12 2.90 14.84 3.61
N ILE A 13 2.78 14.28 4.81
CA ILE A 13 3.65 13.20 5.30
C ILE A 13 2.83 11.92 5.36
N GLY A 14 3.43 10.84 4.86
CA GLY A 14 2.88 9.49 4.83
C GLY A 14 3.98 8.45 4.65
N THR A 15 3.58 7.19 4.54
CA THR A 15 4.49 6.04 4.41
C THR A 15 4.32 5.36 3.04
N SER A 16 5.25 4.48 2.71
CA SER A 16 5.23 3.72 1.45
C SER A 16 4.17 2.61 1.39
N SER A 17 3.50 2.33 2.52
CA SER A 17 2.42 1.35 2.70
C SER A 17 1.78 1.59 4.07
N TRP A 18 0.58 1.07 4.31
CA TRP A 18 -0.10 1.14 5.61
C TRP A 18 -0.16 -0.21 6.34
N LYS A 19 -0.09 -1.35 5.64
CA LYS A 19 -0.31 -2.68 6.25
C LYS A 19 0.97 -3.24 6.85
N TYR A 20 1.33 -2.81 8.06
CA TYR A 20 2.47 -3.35 8.79
C TYR A 20 2.13 -3.70 10.23
N LEU A 21 2.12 -5.00 10.55
CA LEU A 21 1.78 -5.51 11.89
C LEU A 21 2.75 -5.04 12.97
N GLY A 22 4.00 -4.70 12.61
CA GLY A 22 4.97 -4.16 13.56
C GLY A 22 4.62 -2.79 14.14
N TRP A 23 3.59 -2.11 13.62
CA TRP A 23 3.07 -0.86 14.17
C TRP A 23 1.92 -1.04 15.19
N ARG A 24 1.56 -2.28 15.53
CA ARG A 24 0.63 -2.56 16.63
C ARG A 24 1.13 -1.99 17.94
N GLY A 25 0.23 -1.37 18.71
CA GLY A 25 0.55 -0.66 19.95
C GLY A 25 1.28 0.67 19.76
N GLN A 26 1.51 1.10 18.51
CA GLN A 26 2.10 2.40 18.18
C GLN A 26 1.12 3.24 17.36
N LEU A 27 0.87 2.80 16.12
CA LEU A 27 -0.09 3.43 15.21
C LEU A 27 -1.46 2.77 15.31
N TYR A 28 -1.48 1.46 15.52
CA TYR A 28 -2.69 0.66 15.53
C TYR A 28 -3.04 0.21 16.93
N ASP A 29 -4.26 0.53 17.36
CA ASP A 29 -4.85 -0.02 18.56
C ASP A 29 -5.20 -1.50 18.32
N GLU A 30 -4.48 -2.38 19.00
CA GLU A 30 -4.62 -3.82 18.83
C GLU A 30 -6.03 -4.31 19.19
N GLU A 31 -6.68 -3.68 20.18
CA GLU A 31 -8.00 -4.10 20.67
C GLU A 31 -9.06 -3.98 19.58
N LYS A 32 -8.93 -3.01 18.66
CA LYS A 32 -9.82 -2.83 17.50
C LYS A 32 -9.84 -4.04 16.57
N TYR A 33 -8.79 -4.87 16.60
CA TYR A 33 -8.65 -6.02 15.71
C TYR A 33 -8.78 -7.37 16.43
N VAL A 34 -8.98 -7.37 17.75
CA VAL A 34 -9.25 -8.58 18.52
C VAL A 34 -10.69 -9.04 18.30
N THR A 35 -10.87 -10.32 18.02
CA THR A 35 -12.17 -10.98 17.92
C THR A 35 -12.10 -12.31 18.68
N ARG A 36 -13.07 -12.58 19.55
CA ARG A 36 -13.09 -13.81 20.37
C ARG A 36 -11.76 -14.05 21.13
N GLY A 37 -11.17 -12.99 21.67
CA GLY A 37 -9.92 -13.05 22.43
C GLY A 37 -8.65 -13.28 21.61
N LYS A 38 -8.71 -13.24 20.27
CA LYS A 38 -7.53 -13.37 19.40
C LYS A 38 -7.46 -12.24 18.38
N PHE A 39 -6.26 -11.79 18.07
CA PHE A 39 -6.02 -10.82 17.01
C PHE A 39 -6.41 -11.41 15.64
N SER A 40 -7.23 -10.67 14.88
CA SER A 40 -7.66 -11.06 13.53
C SER A 40 -6.88 -10.30 12.47
N GLU A 41 -5.90 -10.96 11.87
CA GLU A 41 -5.10 -10.37 10.78
C GLU A 41 -5.95 -10.04 9.55
N SER A 42 -6.98 -10.84 9.25
CA SER A 42 -7.93 -10.54 8.17
C SER A 42 -8.68 -9.24 8.41
N ARG A 43 -9.12 -9.00 9.66
CA ARG A 43 -9.76 -7.74 10.06
C ARG A 43 -8.79 -6.58 9.95
N PHE A 44 -7.57 -6.74 10.46
CA PHE A 44 -6.50 -5.75 10.34
C PHE A 44 -6.25 -5.38 8.88
N ASN A 45 -6.01 -6.36 8.01
CA ASN A 45 -5.71 -6.13 6.60
C ASN A 45 -6.85 -5.46 5.83
N ARG A 46 -8.09 -5.58 6.31
CA ARG A 46 -9.27 -4.95 5.70
C ARG A 46 -9.47 -3.51 6.19
N ASP A 47 -9.34 -3.29 7.50
CA ASP A 47 -9.89 -2.10 8.17
C ASP A 47 -8.82 -1.08 8.62
N CYS A 48 -7.53 -1.46 8.69
CA CYS A 48 -6.49 -0.60 9.29
C CYS A 48 -6.19 0.70 8.52
N LEU A 49 -6.64 0.84 7.27
CA LEU A 49 -6.48 2.08 6.52
C LEU A 49 -7.26 3.23 7.16
N ALA A 50 -8.44 2.95 7.73
CA ALA A 50 -9.24 3.94 8.41
C ALA A 50 -8.49 4.53 9.62
N GLU A 51 -7.88 3.67 10.44
CA GLU A 51 -7.08 4.10 11.59
C GLU A 51 -5.78 4.81 11.16
N TYR A 52 -5.12 4.34 10.10
CA TYR A 52 -3.96 5.02 9.53
C TYR A 52 -4.28 6.48 9.14
N ALA A 53 -5.44 6.70 8.53
CA ALA A 53 -5.91 8.01 8.08
C ALA A 53 -6.28 8.97 9.22
N GLU A 54 -6.36 8.50 10.47
CA GLU A 54 -6.51 9.38 11.64
C GLU A 54 -5.21 10.13 11.98
N VAL A 55 -4.05 9.61 11.53
CA VAL A 55 -2.72 10.12 11.87
C VAL A 55 -2.04 10.78 10.67
N PHE A 56 -2.11 10.14 9.50
CA PHE A 56 -1.48 10.61 8.26
C PHE A 56 -2.53 11.12 7.26
N LYS A 57 -2.10 11.99 6.35
CA LYS A 57 -2.96 12.57 5.30
C LYS A 57 -2.70 12.02 3.91
N THR A 58 -1.70 11.16 3.78
CA THR A 58 -1.36 10.51 2.51
C THR A 58 -0.73 9.16 2.73
N VAL A 59 -0.82 8.29 1.73
CA VAL A 59 -0.07 7.02 1.67
C VAL A 59 0.35 6.72 0.24
N CYS A 60 1.47 6.03 0.07
CA CYS A 60 1.80 5.40 -1.20
C CYS A 60 1.23 3.98 -1.27
N VAL A 61 0.55 3.66 -2.36
CA VAL A 61 -0.01 2.35 -2.67
C VAL A 61 1.03 1.53 -3.40
N ASP A 62 1.86 0.81 -2.63
CA ASP A 62 2.91 -0.07 -3.15
C ASP A 62 2.37 -1.27 -3.94
N ALA A 63 1.19 -1.78 -3.57
CA ALA A 63 0.57 -2.92 -4.23
C ALA A 63 0.32 -2.69 -5.73
N ALA A 64 0.12 -1.42 -6.13
CA ALA A 64 -0.06 -1.03 -7.51
C ALA A 64 1.16 -1.30 -8.38
N TYR A 65 2.36 -1.44 -7.80
CA TYR A 65 3.55 -1.84 -8.55
C TYR A 65 3.36 -3.20 -9.25
N TYR A 66 2.66 -4.15 -8.64
CA TYR A 66 2.53 -5.52 -9.17
C TYR A 66 1.34 -5.71 -10.11
N LYS A 67 0.36 -4.81 -10.08
CA LYS A 67 -0.85 -4.88 -10.90
C LYS A 67 -1.55 -3.53 -10.86
N PHE A 68 -2.12 -3.11 -11.99
CA PHE A 68 -3.05 -1.98 -11.98
C PHE A 68 -4.20 -2.22 -10.99
N PRO A 69 -4.53 -1.24 -10.14
CA PRO A 69 -5.67 -1.33 -9.26
C PRO A 69 -6.96 -1.38 -10.09
N ASP A 70 -7.92 -2.21 -9.67
CA ASP A 70 -9.26 -2.23 -10.23
C ASP A 70 -10.19 -1.28 -9.45
N ASP A 71 -11.31 -0.91 -10.08
CA ASP A 71 -12.27 0.06 -9.51
C ASP A 71 -12.75 -0.37 -8.12
N ARG A 72 -13.05 -1.65 -7.94
CA ARG A 72 -13.51 -2.19 -6.65
C ARG A 72 -12.46 -2.02 -5.56
N HIS A 73 -11.18 -2.24 -5.89
CA HIS A 73 -10.09 -2.02 -4.96
C HIS A 73 -9.95 -0.54 -4.58
N LEU A 74 -10.07 0.36 -5.56
CA LEU A 74 -10.01 1.80 -5.33
C LEU A 74 -11.18 2.29 -4.47
N GLU A 75 -12.41 1.90 -4.79
CA GLU A 75 -13.63 2.20 -4.01
C GLU A 75 -13.48 1.72 -2.56
N GLY A 76 -12.95 0.51 -2.37
CA GLY A 76 -12.68 -0.06 -1.05
C GLY A 76 -11.67 0.74 -0.22
N MET A 77 -10.71 1.42 -0.85
CA MET A 77 -9.76 2.31 -0.14
C MET A 77 -10.37 3.68 0.13
N VAL A 78 -10.97 4.30 -0.89
CA VAL A 78 -11.54 5.66 -0.78
C VAL A 78 -12.66 5.70 0.26
N SER A 79 -13.47 4.65 0.38
CA SER A 79 -14.53 4.55 1.38
C SER A 79 -14.04 4.50 2.84
N GLN A 80 -12.75 4.22 3.08
CA GLN A 80 -12.19 4.11 4.43
C GLN A 80 -11.57 5.40 4.95
N VAL A 81 -11.38 6.40 4.10
CA VAL A 81 -10.59 7.59 4.43
C VAL A 81 -11.40 8.87 4.27
N PRO A 82 -11.01 9.97 4.95
CA PRO A 82 -11.60 11.28 4.71
C PRO A 82 -11.45 11.74 3.25
N SER A 83 -12.36 12.61 2.79
CA SER A 83 -12.36 13.12 1.41
C SER A 83 -11.12 13.95 1.04
N ASP A 84 -10.36 14.43 2.03
CA ASP A 84 -9.12 15.17 1.85
C ASP A 84 -7.85 14.30 1.94
N PHE A 85 -8.01 12.98 2.05
CA PHE A 85 -6.89 12.05 2.09
C PHE A 85 -6.34 11.78 0.68
N LEU A 86 -5.02 11.79 0.54
CA LEU A 86 -4.35 11.64 -0.75
C LEU A 86 -3.75 10.23 -0.92
N PHE A 87 -3.85 9.69 -2.12
CA PHE A 87 -3.18 8.46 -2.50
C PHE A 87 -2.12 8.74 -3.56
N ALA A 88 -0.88 8.34 -3.30
CA ALA A 88 0.13 8.19 -4.33
C ALA A 88 0.16 6.72 -4.78
N PHE A 89 0.36 6.44 -6.07
CA PHE A 89 0.44 5.07 -6.57
C PHE A 89 1.84 4.81 -7.11
N LYS A 90 2.41 3.66 -6.76
CA LYS A 90 3.56 3.19 -7.52
C LYS A 90 3.10 2.83 -8.93
N VAL A 91 3.83 3.34 -9.91
CA VAL A 91 3.63 2.97 -11.31
C VAL A 91 3.94 1.48 -11.46
N THR A 92 3.13 0.79 -12.25
CA THR A 92 3.21 -0.66 -12.42
C THR A 92 4.56 -1.09 -13.00
N ASP A 93 4.96 -2.31 -12.69
CA ASP A 93 6.18 -2.92 -13.18
C ASP A 93 6.11 -3.31 -14.67
N GLU A 94 4.88 -3.42 -15.20
CA GLU A 94 4.57 -3.44 -16.64
C GLU A 94 5.14 -2.23 -17.39
N ILE A 95 5.21 -1.05 -16.74
CA ILE A 95 5.75 0.18 -17.33
C ILE A 95 7.20 0.43 -16.89
N THR A 96 7.52 0.17 -15.62
CA THR A 96 8.77 0.66 -15.00
C THR A 96 9.97 -0.28 -15.15
N ILE A 97 9.75 -1.56 -15.48
CA ILE A 97 10.85 -2.53 -15.62
C ILE A 97 11.57 -2.35 -16.96
N LYS A 98 12.87 -2.02 -16.89
CA LYS A 98 13.76 -1.96 -18.06
C LYS A 98 14.29 -3.34 -18.50
N ARG A 99 14.45 -4.26 -17.54
CA ARG A 99 14.92 -5.65 -17.76
C ARG A 99 14.21 -6.56 -16.78
N PHE A 100 13.49 -7.54 -17.31
CA PHE A 100 12.79 -8.52 -16.49
C PHE A 100 13.81 -9.50 -15.88
N ALA A 101 13.71 -9.69 -14.56
CA ALA A 101 14.48 -10.73 -13.88
C ALA A 101 13.91 -12.12 -14.22
N ASN A 102 14.73 -13.16 -14.11
CA ASN A 102 14.28 -14.54 -14.28
C ASN A 102 13.49 -15.00 -13.04
N LEU A 103 12.25 -14.53 -12.91
CA LEU A 103 11.29 -14.87 -11.86
C LEU A 103 10.00 -15.42 -12.48
N PRO A 104 9.30 -16.38 -11.82
CA PRO A 104 8.10 -17.01 -12.36
C PRO A 104 7.03 -16.04 -12.85
N ARG A 105 6.84 -14.90 -12.17
CA ARG A 105 5.83 -13.88 -12.51
C ARG A 105 6.07 -13.18 -13.84
N PHE A 106 7.30 -13.19 -14.36
CA PHE A 106 7.66 -12.52 -15.62
C PHE A 106 7.65 -13.44 -16.84
N GLY A 107 7.43 -14.75 -16.64
CA GLY A 107 7.35 -15.73 -17.73
C GLY A 107 8.52 -15.62 -18.72
N PHE A 108 8.21 -15.67 -20.02
CA PHE A 108 9.21 -15.56 -21.09
C PHE A 108 9.93 -14.21 -21.13
N ALA A 109 9.33 -13.13 -20.61
CA ALA A 109 9.96 -11.82 -20.62
C ALA A 109 11.23 -11.78 -19.75
N GLY A 110 11.27 -12.60 -18.69
CA GLY A 110 12.44 -12.79 -17.83
C GLY A 110 13.52 -13.75 -18.37
N SER A 111 13.31 -14.33 -19.56
CA SER A 111 14.28 -15.21 -20.20
C SER A 111 15.38 -14.41 -20.87
N SER A 112 16.64 -14.79 -20.69
CA SER A 112 17.76 -14.20 -21.43
C SER A 112 17.50 -14.35 -22.93
N ASN A 113 17.55 -13.25 -23.70
CA ASN A 113 17.68 -13.33 -25.15
C ASN A 113 18.99 -14.09 -25.43
N ARG A 114 18.90 -15.37 -25.75
CA ARG A 114 19.99 -16.10 -26.37
C ARG A 114 20.12 -15.55 -27.78
N THR A 115 20.83 -14.44 -27.94
CA THR A 115 21.44 -14.11 -29.24
C THR A 115 22.46 -15.21 -29.50
N SER A 116 22.02 -16.21 -30.27
CA SER A 116 22.91 -17.13 -30.96
C SER A 116 23.79 -16.29 -31.88
N ALA A 117 25.02 -16.00 -31.43
CA ALA A 117 26.07 -15.57 -32.32
C ALA A 117 26.45 -16.81 -33.16
N SER A 118 25.96 -16.84 -34.39
CA SER A 118 26.47 -17.69 -35.48
C SER A 118 27.68 -17.06 -36.12
#